data_AF-A0A7K0IER2-F1
#
_entry.id   AF-A0A7K0IER2-F1
#
_cell.length_a   1.000
_cell.length_b   1.000
_cell.length_c   1.000
_cell.angle_alpha   90.00
_cell.angle_beta   90.00
_cell.angle_gamma   90.00
#
_symmetry.space_group_name_H-M   'P 1'
#
loop_
_entity.id
_entity.type
_entity.pdbx_description
1 polymer ?
#
loop_
_entity_poly.entity_id
_entity_poly.type
_entity_poly.pdbx_seq_one_letter_code
_entity_poly.pdbx_strand_id
1 'polypeptide(L)' 'MVGEALLEQLRGIVGAAGVRCDAPLAEMTTFHIGGPAECCVEPRTEDEVRAVAAACRRAGARFRVLGLGSDVL' A
#
# COMPACT_ATOMS: atom_id res chain seq x y z
N MET A 1 4.00 -8.94 6.61
CA MET A 1 3.04 -9.92 6.13
C MET A 1 1.63 -9.38 6.30
N VAL A 2 0.95 -9.18 5.19
CA VAL A 2 -0.42 -8.71 5.06
C VAL A 2 -1.29 -9.96 5.10
N GLY A 3 -1.99 -10.18 6.21
CA GLY A 3 -2.94 -11.29 6.31
C GLY A 3 -4.18 -11.07 5.44
N GLU A 4 -4.87 -12.15 5.08
CA GLU A 4 -6.10 -12.09 4.24
C GLU A 4 -7.17 -11.15 4.82
N ALA A 5 -7.37 -11.19 6.15
CA ALA A 5 -8.33 -10.31 6.83
C ALA A 5 -7.96 -8.82 6.67
N LEU A 6 -6.67 -8.48 6.71
CA LEU A 6 -6.23 -7.11 6.47
C LEU A 6 -6.43 -6.72 5.00
N LEU A 7 -6.16 -7.63 4.06
CA LEU A 7 -6.35 -7.38 2.64
C LEU A 7 -7.82 -7.10 2.30
N GLU A 8 -8.74 -7.88 2.86
CA GLU A 8 -10.18 -7.66 2.70
C GLU A 8 -10.61 -6.31 3.31
N GLN A 9 -10.11 -5.98 4.51
CA GLN A 9 -10.37 -4.69 5.13
C GLN A 9 -9.88 -3.52 4.28
N LEU A 10 -8.67 -3.62 3.71
CA LEU A 10 -8.11 -2.59 2.82
C LEU A 10 -8.96 -2.41 1.56
N ARG A 11 -9.40 -3.50 0.94
CA ARG A 11 -10.31 -3.46 -0.22
C ARG A 11 -11.67 -2.83 0.12
N GLY A 12 -12.15 -3.00 1.34
CA GLY A 12 -13.36 -2.33 1.82
C GLY A 12 -13.20 -0.82 2.00
N ILE A 13 -11.96 -0.33 2.20
CA ILE A 13 -11.67 1.10 2.39
C ILE A 13 -11.46 1.80 1.05
N VAL A 14 -10.56 1.27 0.20
CA VAL A 14 -10.14 1.94 -1.05
C VAL A 14 -10.74 1.31 -2.32
N GLY A 15 -11.62 0.32 -2.16
CA GLY A 15 -12.13 -0.50 -3.25
C GLY A 15 -11.12 -1.56 -3.73
N ALA A 16 -11.62 -2.56 -4.47
CA ALA A 16 -10.79 -3.66 -4.96
C ALA A 16 -9.67 -3.19 -5.90
N ALA A 17 -9.94 -2.17 -6.73
CA ALA A 17 -8.97 -1.61 -7.66
C ALA A 17 -7.87 -0.78 -6.96
N GLY A 18 -8.14 -0.28 -5.75
CA GLY A 18 -7.17 0.46 -4.94
C GLY A 18 -6.15 -0.42 -4.22
N VAL A 19 -6.22 -1.75 -4.37
CA VAL A 19 -5.32 -2.71 -3.73
C VAL A 19 -4.66 -3.60 -4.78
N ARG A 20 -3.33 -3.57 -4.85
CA ARG A 20 -2.53 -4.38 -5.78
C ARG A 20 -1.54 -5.23 -4.99
N CYS A 21 -1.66 -6.55 -5.08
CA CYS A 21 -0.66 -7.46 -4.52
C CYS A 21 0.49 -7.65 -5.51
N ASP A 22 1.69 -7.94 -4.99
CA ASP A 22 2.90 -8.19 -5.78
C ASP A 22 3.23 -7.06 -6.78
N ALA A 23 2.91 -5.82 -6.42
CA ALA A 23 3.08 -4.67 -7.30
C ALA A 23 4.58 -4.35 -7.47
N PRO A 24 5.11 -4.24 -8.70
CA PRO A 24 6.53 -4.01 -8.94
C PRO A 24 6.93 -2.58 -8.53
N LEU A 25 7.73 -2.43 -7.47
CA LEU A 25 8.17 -1.11 -7.00
C LEU A 25 9.06 -0.39 -8.03
N ALA A 26 9.75 -1.13 -8.90
CA ALA A 26 10.49 -0.57 -10.03
C ALA A 26 9.62 0.28 -10.99
N GLU A 27 8.32 0.03 -11.07
CA GLU A 27 7.40 0.87 -11.87
C GLU A 27 6.99 2.17 -11.14
N MET A 28 7.31 2.26 -9.84
CA MET A 28 6.89 3.33 -8.94
C MET A 28 8.06 4.20 -8.44
N THR A 29 9.29 3.92 -8.87
CA THR A 29 10.50 4.69 -8.51
C THR A 29 11.17 5.27 -9.75
N THR A 30 11.78 6.45 -9.62
CA THR A 30 12.47 7.09 -10.75
C THR A 30 13.75 6.36 -11.16
N PHE A 31 14.33 5.58 -10.24
CA PHE A 31 15.48 4.73 -10.53
C PHE A 31 15.11 3.45 -11.30
N HIS A 32 13.83 3.12 -11.40
CA HIS A 32 13.35 1.84 -11.94
C HIS A 32 13.95 0.63 -11.24
N ILE A 33 14.13 0.75 -9.92
CA ILE A 33 14.67 -0.29 -9.04
C ILE A 33 13.67 -0.52 -7.91
N GLY A 34 13.50 -1.80 -7.54
CA GLY A 34 12.65 -2.22 -6.43
C GLY A 34 11.95 -3.55 -6.72
N GLY A 35 11.96 -4.45 -5.74
CA GLY A 35 11.24 -5.72 -5.81
C GLY A 35 9.72 -5.55 -5.74
N PRO A 36 8.97 -6.66 -5.70
CA PRO A 36 7.52 -6.61 -5.51
C PRO A 36 7.16 -6.11 -4.10
N ALA A 37 6.22 -5.19 -4.02
CA ALA A 37 5.53 -4.87 -2.76
C ALA A 37 4.49 -5.96 -2.49
N GLU A 38 4.49 -6.52 -1.28
CA GLU A 38 3.50 -7.51 -0.84
C GLU A 38 2.07 -7.00 -1.05
N CYS A 39 1.83 -5.71 -0.76
CA CYS A 39 0.58 -5.03 -1.02
C CYS A 39 0.82 -3.53 -1.23
N CYS A 40 0.33 -3.00 -2.34
CA CYS A 40 0.27 -1.58 -2.65
C CYS A 40 -1.18 -1.11 -2.51
N VAL A 41 -1.39 -0.02 -1.78
CA VAL A 41 -2.71 0.55 -1.51
C VAL A 41 -2.71 2.00 -1.98
N GLU A 42 -3.70 2.39 -2.79
CA GLU A 42 -3.81 3.73 -3.39
C GLU A 42 -5.09 4.47 -2.94
N PRO A 43 -5.07 5.11 -1.76
CA PRO A 43 -6.16 5.98 -1.30
C PRO A 43 -6.37 7.18 -2.23
N ARG A 44 -7.61 7.63 -2.35
CA ARG A 44 -8.04 8.82 -3.12
C ARG A 44 -8.47 9.99 -2.24
N THR A 45 -8.67 9.76 -0.94
CA THR A 45 -9.10 10.77 0.02
C THR A 45 -8.30 10.72 1.31
N GLU A 46 -8.29 11.81 2.07
CA GLU A 46 -7.63 11.87 3.39
C GLU A 46 -8.25 10.88 4.39
N ASP A 47 -9.56 10.67 4.31
CA ASP A 47 -10.28 9.71 5.14
C ASP A 47 -9.86 8.27 4.84
N GLU A 48 -9.67 7.92 3.57
CA GLU A 48 -9.13 6.62 3.19
C GLU A 48 -7.70 6.43 3.70
N VAL A 49 -6.83 7.46 3.58
CA VAL A 49 -5.47 7.40 4.13
C VAL A 49 -5.51 7.14 5.64
N ARG A 50 -6.37 7.86 6.38
CA ARG A 50 -6.57 7.66 7.82
C ARG A 50 -7.02 6.23 8.12
N ALA A 51 -8.01 5.72 7.38
CA ALA A 51 -8.58 4.40 7.58
C ALA A 51 -7.58 3.27 7.29
N VAL A 52 -6.82 3.37 6.19
CA VAL A 52 -5.76 2.42 5.82
C VAL A 52 -4.66 2.39 6.88
N ALA A 53 -4.13 3.56 7.27
CA ALA A 53 -3.08 3.64 8.29
C ALA A 53 -3.55 3.05 9.63
N ALA A 54 -4.82 3.30 10.01
CA ALA A 54 -5.40 2.73 11.23
C ALA A 54 -5.57 1.20 11.12
N ALA A 55 -6.00 0.68 9.97
CA ALA A 55 -6.13 -0.77 9.75
C ALA A 55 -4.77 -1.48 9.86
N CYS A 56 -3.74 -0.96 9.20
CA CYS A 56 -2.38 -1.51 9.27
C CYS A 56 -1.85 -1.48 10.71
N ARG A 57 -2.02 -0.37 11.44
CA ARG A 57 -1.61 -0.25 12.85
C ARG A 57 -2.30 -1.28 13.76
N ARG A 58 -3.62 -1.45 13.63
CA ARG A 58 -4.38 -2.44 14.41
C ARG A 58 -3.93 -3.87 14.12
N ALA A 59 -3.60 -4.16 12.86
CA ALA A 59 -3.10 -5.47 12.44
C ALA A 59 -1.60 -5.69 12.78
N GLY A 60 -0.90 -4.69 13.33
CA GLY A 60 0.55 -4.75 13.55
C GLY A 60 1.37 -4.79 12.25
N ALA A 61 0.75 -4.48 11.11
CA ALA A 61 1.40 -4.48 9.81
C ALA A 61 2.27 -3.23 9.64
N ARG A 62 3.55 -3.44 9.31
CA ARG A 62 4.46 -2.36 8.93
C ARG A 62 4.08 -1.86 7.53
N PHE A 63 4.07 -0.55 7.34
CA PHE A 63 3.82 0.07 6.03
C PHE A 63 4.77 1.25 5.83
N ARG A 64 4.96 1.62 4.56
CA ARG A 64 5.68 2.83 4.15
C ARG A 64 4.79 3.67 3.24
N VAL A 65 4.87 4.99 3.38
CA VAL A 65 4.28 5.93 2.44
C VAL A 65 5.30 6.17 1.33
N LEU A 66 4.88 5.99 0.09
CA LEU A 66 5.66 6.26 -1.10
C LEU A 66 4.97 7.39 -1.88
N GLY A 67 5.71 8.46 -2.16
CA GLY A 67 5.30 9.49 -3.11
C GLY A 67 5.65 9.08 -4.54
N LEU A 68 6.31 9.97 -5.29
CA LEU A 68 6.78 9.69 -6.65
C LEU A 68 8.05 8.81 -6.73
N GLY A 69 8.57 8.35 -5.59
CA GLY A 69 9.72 7.45 -5.54
C GLY A 69 11.03 8.03 -6.10
N SER A 70 11.26 9.34 -5.96
CA SER A 70 12.44 10.04 -6.49
C SER A 70 13.67 10.05 -5.56
N ASP A 71 13.52 9.58 -4.32
CA ASP A 71 14.56 9.59 -3.28
C ASP A 71 14.47 8.34 -2.39
N VAL A 72 14.28 7.18 -3.03
CA VAL A 72 14.20 5.87 -2.36
C VAL A 72 14.91 4.83 -3.23
N LEU A 73 15.59 3.88 -2.57
CA LEU A 73 16.23 2.71 -3.18
C LEU A 73 15.90 1.46 -2.35
#